data_AF-A0AAW1Q2P3-F1
#
_entry.id   AF-A0AAW1Q2P3-F1
#
_cell.length_a   1.000
_cell.length_b   1.000
_cell.length_c   1.000
_cell.angle_alpha   90.00
_cell.angle_beta   90.00
_cell.angle_gamma   90.00
#
_symmetry.space_group_name_H-M   'P 1'
#
loop_
_entity.id
_entity.type
_entity.pdbx_description
1 polymer ?
#
loop_
_entity_poly.entity_id
_entity_poly.type
_entity_poly.pdbx_seq_one_letter_code
_entity_poly.pdbx_strand_id
1 'polypeptide(L)'
;MSVGPPVNLPCTCDNLEPFLGFPENATLPAECPEPLPSSARPSLGQDPSMLYYGGLYIYADVDFYQSVYIRVSPNKETIMTTGWHEVYREPGPGPERDPDGSLRPFYTESPDINVYHDVECNCDRFIIFYASISRNILSVIRTAGNNPLGEWEYMGLLEGLEGYDPNLMFHPAGLYLLYSNFDELNIVRMSENQPWLRVSQPTTIAVPNEPWELQAGALIEAPAAIVIGGVANVIYSSNVYAQPSYASGAASA
;
A
#
# COMPACT_ATOMS: atom_id res chain seq x y z
N MET A 1 -7.12 4.13 -20.04
CA MET A 1 -6.66 2.76 -19.72
C MET A 1 -7.66 1.77 -20.30
N SER A 2 -7.19 0.63 -20.82
CA SER A 2 -8.10 -0.47 -21.19
C SER A 2 -8.21 -1.39 -19.98
N VAL A 3 -9.41 -1.54 -19.44
CA VAL A 3 -9.71 -2.47 -18.36
C VAL A 3 -10.00 -3.84 -18.98
N GLY A 4 -9.42 -4.90 -18.41
CA GLY A 4 -9.62 -6.28 -18.89
C GLY A 4 -10.31 -7.14 -17.83
N PRO A 5 -10.96 -8.26 -18.22
CA PRO A 5 -11.53 -9.22 -17.27
C PRO A 5 -10.42 -9.82 -16.38
N PRO A 6 -10.77 -10.42 -15.22
CA PRO A 6 -9.81 -11.02 -14.30
C PRO A 6 -8.81 -11.93 -15.04
N VAL A 7 -7.54 -11.57 -14.95
CA VAL A 7 -6.46 -12.24 -15.66
C VAL A 7 -5.87 -13.30 -14.73
N ASN A 8 -5.97 -14.57 -15.11
CA ASN A 8 -5.06 -15.59 -14.59
C ASN A 8 -3.68 -15.33 -15.22
N LEU A 9 -2.89 -14.45 -14.61
CA LEU A 9 -1.51 -14.23 -15.05
C LEU A 9 -0.66 -15.42 -14.59
N PRO A 10 -0.06 -16.21 -15.51
CA PRO A 10 0.96 -17.17 -15.12
C PRO A 10 2.15 -16.36 -14.58
N CYS A 11 2.53 -16.61 -13.31
CA CYS A 11 3.77 -16.10 -12.73
C CYS A 11 4.95 -16.60 -13.57
N THR A 12 5.46 -15.78 -14.48
CA THR A 12 6.71 -16.04 -15.19
C THR A 12 7.67 -14.91 -14.83
N CYS A 13 8.76 -15.27 -14.17
CA CYS A 13 9.76 -14.35 -13.66
C CYS A 13 10.74 -13.86 -14.77
N ASP A 14 10.44 -14.13 -16.04
CA ASP A 14 11.36 -13.97 -17.18
C ASP A 14 11.54 -12.53 -17.70
N ASN A 15 10.78 -11.55 -17.18
CA ASN A 15 10.77 -10.17 -17.72
C ASN A 15 11.02 -9.05 -16.67
N LEU A 16 11.56 -9.40 -15.50
CA LEU A 16 11.93 -8.40 -14.49
C LEU A 16 13.35 -7.87 -14.81
N GLU A 17 13.45 -6.80 -15.58
CA GLU A 17 14.69 -6.01 -15.67
C GLU A 17 14.98 -5.36 -14.30
N PRO A 18 16.25 -5.23 -13.89
CA PRO A 18 16.60 -4.58 -12.62
C PRO A 18 16.07 -3.13 -12.61
N PHE A 19 15.15 -2.88 -11.68
CA PHE A 19 14.60 -1.57 -11.40
C PHE A 19 15.72 -0.60 -10.98
N LEU A 20 15.67 0.64 -11.48
CA LEU A 20 16.47 1.76 -10.98
C LEU A 20 16.11 1.99 -9.51
N GLY A 21 16.91 1.43 -8.60
CA GLY A 21 16.67 1.43 -7.15
C GLY A 21 17.13 0.16 -6.45
N PHE A 22 17.31 -0.95 -7.17
CA PHE A 22 18.05 -2.10 -6.65
C PHE A 22 19.55 -1.89 -6.84
N PRO A 23 20.41 -2.32 -5.90
CA PRO A 23 21.85 -2.35 -6.16
C PRO A 23 22.10 -3.18 -7.43
N GLU A 24 23.02 -2.74 -8.30
CA GLU A 24 23.35 -3.36 -9.60
C GLU A 24 23.69 -4.87 -9.53
N ASN A 25 23.81 -5.44 -8.32
CA ASN A 25 24.09 -6.84 -8.04
C ASN A 25 22.93 -7.61 -7.38
N ALA A 26 21.70 -7.07 -7.34
CA ALA A 26 20.55 -7.82 -6.83
C ALA A 26 20.15 -8.92 -7.84
N THR A 27 20.57 -10.16 -7.59
CA THR A 27 20.00 -11.32 -8.29
C THR A 27 18.54 -11.47 -7.89
N LEU A 28 17.64 -11.36 -8.86
CA LEU A 28 16.26 -11.80 -8.69
C LEU A 28 16.25 -13.29 -8.33
N PRO A 29 15.36 -13.73 -7.43
CA PRO A 29 15.19 -15.14 -7.17
C PRO A 29 14.80 -15.87 -8.47
N ALA A 30 15.46 -16.99 -8.75
CA ALA A 30 15.25 -17.79 -9.96
C ALA A 30 13.84 -18.41 -10.05
N GLU A 31 13.12 -18.42 -8.93
CA GLU A 31 11.77 -18.94 -8.82
C GLU A 31 10.89 -17.88 -8.16
N CYS A 32 9.68 -17.69 -8.70
CA CYS A 32 8.72 -16.80 -8.09
C CYS A 32 8.38 -17.37 -6.70
N PRO A 33 8.52 -16.58 -5.62
CA PRO A 33 8.48 -17.14 -4.27
C PRO A 33 7.10 -17.71 -3.99
N GLU A 34 7.05 -18.98 -3.57
CA GLU A 34 5.82 -19.71 -3.25
C GLU A 34 4.88 -18.85 -2.37
N PRO A 35 3.55 -18.96 -2.57
CA PRO A 35 2.58 -18.32 -1.71
C PRO A 35 2.84 -18.71 -0.25
N LEU A 36 2.63 -17.77 0.68
CA LEU A 36 2.67 -18.12 2.09
C LEU A 36 1.66 -19.23 2.37
N PRO A 37 1.98 -20.21 3.24
CA PRO A 37 1.03 -21.26 3.59
C PRO A 37 -0.25 -20.64 4.15
N SER A 38 -1.42 -21.22 3.82
CA SER A 38 -2.73 -20.68 4.21
C SER A 38 -2.93 -20.56 5.73
N SER A 39 -2.10 -21.23 6.53
CA SER A 39 -2.04 -21.14 7.99
C SER A 39 -1.31 -19.89 8.52
N ALA A 40 -0.68 -19.10 7.64
CA ALA A 40 0.04 -17.88 7.96
C ALA A 40 -0.87 -16.64 7.94
N ARG A 41 -2.19 -16.81 8.11
CA ARG A 41 -3.11 -15.67 8.28
C ARG A 41 -2.73 -14.96 9.58
N PRO A 42 -2.37 -13.67 9.54
CA PRO A 42 -2.17 -12.92 10.76
C PRO A 42 -3.52 -12.80 11.48
N SER A 43 -3.48 -12.74 12.81
CA SER A 43 -4.68 -12.52 13.63
C SER A 43 -5.13 -11.05 13.64
N LEU A 44 -4.43 -10.19 12.92
CA LEU A 44 -4.67 -8.76 12.71
C LEU A 44 -4.46 -8.50 11.21
N GLY A 45 -5.28 -7.64 10.61
CA GLY A 45 -5.07 -7.12 9.25
C GLY A 45 -6.03 -7.62 8.17
N GLN A 46 -6.77 -6.67 7.59
CA GLN A 46 -7.18 -6.69 6.18
C GLN A 46 -6.18 -5.76 5.46
N ASP A 47 -5.96 -5.95 4.15
CA ASP A 47 -5.12 -5.06 3.32
C ASP A 47 -3.61 -5.07 3.65
N PRO A 48 -2.96 -6.24 3.52
CA PRO A 48 -1.54 -6.37 3.83
C PRO A 48 -0.64 -5.63 2.83
N SER A 49 0.43 -5.01 3.31
CA SER A 49 1.55 -4.57 2.47
C SER A 49 2.85 -5.21 2.91
N MET A 50 3.66 -5.65 1.95
CA MET A 50 4.93 -6.32 2.21
C MET A 50 6.02 -5.82 1.26
N LEU A 51 7.14 -5.43 1.84
CA LEU A 51 8.35 -4.96 1.15
C LEU A 51 9.49 -5.96 1.38
N TYR A 52 10.27 -6.25 0.35
CA TYR A 52 11.58 -6.90 0.49
C TYR A 52 12.68 -5.88 0.19
N TYR A 53 13.53 -5.61 1.18
CA TYR A 53 14.62 -4.63 1.04
C TYR A 53 15.78 -4.97 1.96
N GLY A 54 17.02 -4.83 1.46
CA GLY A 54 18.23 -5.04 2.27
C GLY A 54 18.37 -6.45 2.88
N GLY A 55 17.78 -7.48 2.25
CA GLY A 55 17.77 -8.85 2.78
C GLY A 55 16.68 -9.14 3.80
N LEU A 56 15.77 -8.19 4.04
CA LEU A 56 14.67 -8.29 5.00
C LEU A 56 13.32 -8.24 4.29
N TYR A 57 12.40 -9.09 4.72
CA TYR A 57 10.98 -8.95 4.50
C TYR A 57 10.42 -8.06 5.61
N ILE A 58 9.62 -7.08 5.22
CA ILE A 58 8.94 -6.16 6.13
C ILE A 58 7.47 -6.21 5.76
N TYR A 59 6.63 -6.53 6.73
CA TYR A 59 5.19 -6.65 6.56
C TYR A 59 4.55 -5.57 7.42
N ALA A 60 3.76 -4.68 6.81
CA ALA A 60 3.05 -3.62 7.49
C ALA A 60 1.57 -3.99 7.66
N ASP A 61 1.00 -3.57 8.79
CA ASP A 61 -0.39 -3.82 9.15
C ASP A 61 -0.93 -2.73 10.07
N VAL A 62 -2.24 -2.73 10.28
CA VAL A 62 -2.93 -1.85 11.21
C VAL A 62 -3.85 -2.66 12.12
N ASP A 63 -4.20 -2.11 13.29
CA ASP A 63 -5.18 -2.73 14.18
C ASP A 63 -6.63 -2.32 13.87
N PHE A 64 -6.85 -1.57 12.78
CA PHE A 64 -8.08 -0.81 12.49
C PHE A 64 -8.41 0.26 13.52
N TYR A 65 -7.72 0.32 14.65
CA TYR A 65 -7.87 1.36 15.65
C TYR A 65 -6.92 2.49 15.33
N GLN A 66 -5.83 2.66 16.07
CA GLN A 66 -4.96 3.83 15.99
C GLN A 66 -3.55 3.49 15.56
N SER A 67 -3.21 2.21 15.52
CA SER A 67 -1.82 1.80 15.47
C SER A 67 -1.46 1.25 14.11
N VAL A 68 -0.26 1.61 13.68
CA VAL A 68 0.44 1.04 12.54
C VAL A 68 1.53 0.14 13.10
N TYR A 69 1.59 -1.08 12.61
CA TYR A 69 2.52 -2.11 13.02
C TYR A 69 3.40 -2.56 11.85
N ILE A 70 4.58 -3.05 12.18
CA ILE A 70 5.36 -3.85 11.25
C ILE A 70 5.82 -5.16 11.87
N ARG A 71 6.22 -6.07 10.99
CA ARG A 71 7.00 -7.27 11.28
C ARG A 71 8.22 -7.26 10.39
N VAL A 72 9.35 -7.73 10.90
CA VAL A 72 10.60 -7.78 10.14
C VAL A 72 11.21 -9.17 10.28
N SER A 73 11.59 -9.77 9.16
CA SER A 73 12.20 -11.10 9.14
C SER A 73 13.15 -11.24 7.94
N PRO A 74 14.33 -11.88 8.07
CA PRO A 74 15.13 -12.26 6.92
C PRO A 74 14.50 -13.42 6.12
N ASN A 75 13.46 -14.08 6.66
CA ASN A 75 12.77 -15.20 6.03
C ASN A 75 11.28 -14.88 5.85
N LYS A 76 10.81 -14.94 4.59
CA LYS A 76 9.41 -14.77 4.19
C LYS A 76 8.47 -15.72 4.93
N GLU A 77 8.87 -16.98 5.10
CA GLU A 77 8.00 -18.02 5.68
C GLU A 77 7.73 -17.80 7.17
N THR A 78 8.66 -17.16 7.87
CA THR A 78 8.56 -16.94 9.33
C THR A 78 8.10 -15.54 9.69
N ILE A 79 7.95 -14.61 8.73
CA ILE A 79 7.52 -13.23 9.06
C ILE A 79 6.14 -13.22 9.73
N MET A 80 5.26 -14.15 9.36
CA MET A 80 3.93 -14.26 9.96
C MET A 80 3.94 -14.86 11.36
N THR A 81 5.10 -15.23 11.91
CA THR A 81 5.27 -15.64 13.31
C THR A 81 6.20 -14.73 14.11
N THR A 82 6.85 -13.74 13.49
CA THR A 82 7.61 -12.72 14.23
C THR A 82 6.69 -11.79 15.02
N GLY A 83 7.20 -11.21 16.10
CA GLY A 83 6.44 -10.27 16.91
C GLY A 83 6.03 -9.02 16.14
N TRP A 84 4.88 -8.45 16.49
CA TRP A 84 4.46 -7.13 16.03
C TRP A 84 5.28 -6.04 16.71
N HIS A 85 5.68 -5.05 15.93
CA HIS A 85 6.31 -3.82 16.40
C HIS A 85 5.40 -2.64 16.05
N GLU A 86 4.84 -1.98 17.07
CA GLU A 86 4.11 -0.72 16.85
C GLU A 86 5.10 0.36 16.40
N VAL A 87 4.93 0.87 15.19
CA VAL A 87 5.79 1.91 14.62
C VAL A 87 5.18 3.29 14.79
N TYR A 88 3.86 3.38 14.84
CA TYR A 88 3.16 4.62 15.05
C TYR A 88 1.80 4.39 15.69
N ARG A 89 1.33 5.41 16.41
CA ARG A 89 -0.01 5.47 16.99
C ARG A 89 -0.57 6.87 16.73
N GLU A 90 -1.69 6.95 16.01
CA GLU A 90 -2.40 8.19 15.77
C GLU A 90 -2.80 8.87 17.09
N PRO A 91 -2.48 10.16 17.27
CA PRO A 91 -2.92 10.92 18.43
C PRO A 91 -4.44 11.16 18.36
N GLY A 92 -5.17 10.75 19.39
CA GLY A 92 -6.63 10.94 19.45
C GLY A 92 -7.23 10.26 20.69
N PRO A 93 -8.51 10.53 21.01
CA PRO A 93 -9.16 10.11 22.26
C PRO A 93 -9.36 8.59 22.44
N GLY A 94 -8.75 7.74 21.58
CA GLY A 94 -9.14 6.36 21.43
C GLY A 94 -10.48 6.26 20.69
N PRO A 95 -11.08 5.07 20.55
CA PRO A 95 -12.34 4.90 19.83
C PRO A 95 -13.46 5.80 20.37
N GLU A 96 -13.97 6.69 19.50
CA GLU A 96 -15.16 7.48 19.77
C GLU A 96 -16.40 6.59 19.75
N ARG A 97 -17.43 6.90 20.54
CA ARG A 97 -18.70 6.19 20.47
C ARG A 97 -19.67 6.94 19.59
N ASP A 98 -20.32 6.22 18.69
CA ASP A 98 -21.51 6.71 17.99
C ASP A 98 -22.67 6.94 18.98
N PRO A 99 -23.69 7.72 18.57
CA PRO A 99 -24.85 8.01 19.43
C PRO A 99 -25.58 6.76 19.94
N ASP A 100 -25.43 5.62 19.28
CA ASP A 100 -25.97 4.32 19.68
C ASP A 100 -25.07 3.54 20.66
N GLY A 101 -23.91 4.09 21.01
CA GLY A 101 -22.93 3.50 21.92
C GLY A 101 -21.95 2.53 21.27
N SER A 102 -22.07 2.26 19.95
CA SER A 102 -21.06 1.51 19.21
C SER A 102 -19.75 2.30 19.14
N LEU A 103 -18.61 1.63 19.15
CA LEU A 103 -17.33 2.30 18.92
C LEU A 103 -17.22 2.57 17.41
N ARG A 104 -16.88 3.80 17.00
CA ARG A 104 -16.36 4.06 15.66
C ARG A 104 -15.08 3.26 15.51
N PRO A 105 -15.09 2.17 14.72
CA PRO A 105 -14.06 1.15 14.86
C PRO A 105 -12.72 1.54 14.22
N PHE A 106 -12.63 2.68 13.54
CA PHE A 106 -11.76 2.84 12.39
C PHE A 106 -10.97 4.17 12.43
N TYR A 107 -9.69 4.14 12.84
CA TYR A 107 -8.78 5.27 12.56
C TYR A 107 -7.67 4.96 11.57
N THR A 108 -7.27 3.71 11.37
CA THR A 108 -6.17 3.35 10.46
C THR A 108 -6.56 2.20 9.52
N GLU A 109 -6.27 2.32 8.24
CA GLU A 109 -6.48 1.28 7.21
C GLU A 109 -5.31 1.16 6.25
N SER A 110 -5.23 0.00 5.58
CA SER A 110 -4.52 -0.21 4.32
C SER A 110 -3.13 0.43 4.29
N PRO A 111 -2.22 0.02 5.19
CA PRO A 111 -0.87 0.56 5.19
C PRO A 111 -0.12 0.10 3.95
N ASP A 112 0.62 1.01 3.31
CA ASP A 112 1.51 0.71 2.19
C ASP A 112 2.95 1.07 2.53
N ILE A 113 3.80 0.05 2.70
CA ILE A 113 5.19 0.21 3.11
C ILE A 113 6.14 0.24 1.91
N ASN A 114 6.97 1.27 1.87
CA ASN A 114 7.97 1.49 0.83
C ASN A 114 9.30 1.95 1.41
N VAL A 115 10.30 1.98 0.54
CA VAL A 115 11.62 2.57 0.79
C VAL A 115 11.89 3.66 -0.25
N TYR A 116 12.46 4.78 0.17
CA TYR A 116 12.93 5.82 -0.74
C TYR A 116 14.32 6.29 -0.33
N HIS A 117 15.06 6.84 -1.30
CA HIS A 117 16.35 7.44 -1.05
C HIS A 117 16.16 8.91 -0.64
N ASP A 118 16.51 9.25 0.60
CA ASP A 118 16.51 10.62 1.09
C ASP A 118 17.84 11.29 0.73
N VAL A 119 17.75 12.25 -0.20
CA VAL A 119 18.89 13.01 -0.72
C VAL A 119 19.55 13.93 0.30
N GLU A 120 18.84 14.33 1.37
CA GLU A 120 19.38 15.23 2.39
C GLU A 120 20.40 14.50 3.28
N CYS A 121 20.08 13.27 3.69
CA CYS A 121 21.00 12.42 4.45
C CYS A 121 21.87 11.51 3.57
N ASN A 122 21.57 11.41 2.26
CA ASN A 122 22.13 10.40 1.36
C ASN A 122 21.95 8.99 1.95
N CYS A 123 20.73 8.67 2.35
CA CYS A 123 20.39 7.44 3.06
C CYS A 123 19.00 6.93 2.68
N ASP A 124 18.79 5.63 2.77
CA ASP A 124 17.49 5.04 2.50
C ASP A 124 16.62 5.08 3.76
N ARG A 125 15.35 5.42 3.59
CA ARG A 125 14.34 5.50 4.66
C ARG A 125 13.10 4.71 4.29
N PHE A 126 12.46 4.16 5.30
CA PHE A 126 11.16 3.53 5.14
C PHE A 126 10.06 4.57 5.28
N ILE A 127 8.98 4.38 4.54
CA ILE A 127 7.80 5.24 4.54
C ILE A 127 6.57 4.35 4.51
N ILE A 128 5.55 4.71 5.28
CA ILE A 128 4.24 4.06 5.26
C ILE A 128 3.19 5.13 5.01
N PHE A 129 2.43 4.95 3.94
CA PHE A 129 1.16 5.64 3.75
C PHE A 129 0.05 4.78 4.31
N TYR A 130 -0.96 5.37 4.92
CA TYR A 130 -2.13 4.64 5.42
C TYR A 130 -3.36 5.54 5.39
N ALA A 131 -4.55 4.95 5.39
CA ALA A 131 -5.78 5.71 5.47
C ALA A 131 -6.07 6.11 6.92
N SER A 132 -6.36 7.38 7.16
CA SER A 132 -6.95 7.85 8.41
C SER A 132 -8.46 7.91 8.31
N ILE A 133 -9.13 6.78 8.51
CA ILE A 133 -10.55 6.58 8.16
C ILE A 133 -11.46 7.63 8.79
N SER A 134 -11.28 7.96 10.08
CA SER A 134 -12.12 8.94 10.78
C SER A 134 -12.06 10.35 10.19
N ARG A 135 -10.98 10.67 9.47
CA ARG A 135 -10.75 11.95 8.80
C ARG A 135 -10.96 11.87 7.29
N ASN A 136 -11.25 10.67 6.75
CA ASN A 136 -11.35 10.38 5.33
C ASN A 136 -10.17 10.98 4.53
N ILE A 137 -8.94 10.74 4.99
CA ILE A 137 -7.74 11.34 4.41
C ILE A 137 -6.56 10.39 4.58
N LEU A 138 -5.62 10.45 3.65
CA LEU A 138 -4.37 9.70 3.73
C LEU A 138 -3.39 10.35 4.69
N SER A 139 -2.67 9.53 5.45
CA SER A 139 -1.62 9.91 6.37
C SER A 139 -0.31 9.23 6.00
N VAL A 140 0.79 9.77 6.53
CA VAL A 140 2.12 9.26 6.23
C VAL A 140 3.06 9.34 7.44
N ILE A 141 3.82 8.27 7.63
CA ILE A 141 4.92 8.18 8.60
C ILE A 141 6.19 7.74 7.87
N ARG A 142 7.36 8.13 8.40
CA ARG A 142 8.67 7.68 7.87
C ARG A 142 9.62 7.32 8.99
N THR A 143 10.66 6.54 8.71
CA THR A 143 11.74 6.33 9.68
C THR A 143 12.64 7.57 9.82
N ALA A 144 13.14 7.81 11.04
CA ALA A 144 14.14 8.83 11.32
C ALA A 144 15.52 8.46 10.74
N GLY A 145 15.78 7.17 10.55
CA GLY A 145 17.00 6.62 9.95
C GLY A 145 16.72 5.45 9.01
N ASN A 146 17.70 4.57 8.80
CA ASN A 146 17.64 3.45 7.84
C ASN A 146 17.27 2.10 8.47
N ASN A 147 16.85 2.07 9.73
CA ASN A 147 16.41 0.85 10.42
C ASN A 147 14.88 0.85 10.49
N PRO A 148 14.17 -0.15 9.91
CA PRO A 148 12.71 -0.19 9.94
C PRO A 148 12.16 -0.38 11.37
N LEU A 149 12.94 -0.97 12.28
CA LEU A 149 12.62 -1.11 13.71
C LEU A 149 13.07 0.10 14.54
N GLY A 150 13.57 1.16 13.89
CA GLY A 150 13.99 2.40 14.55
C GLY A 150 12.81 3.32 14.87
N GLU A 151 13.12 4.58 15.18
CA GLU A 151 12.11 5.62 15.41
C GLU A 151 11.39 6.01 14.12
N TRP A 152 10.09 6.27 14.23
CA TRP A 152 9.24 6.76 13.15
C TRP A 152 8.70 8.16 13.46
N GLU A 153 8.64 9.00 12.44
CA GLU A 153 8.17 10.38 12.46
C GLU A 153 6.87 10.49 11.67
N TYR A 154 5.91 11.23 12.22
CA TYR A 154 4.68 11.58 11.50
C TYR A 154 4.95 12.74 10.54
N MET A 155 4.65 12.51 9.27
CA MET A 155 4.93 13.49 8.21
C MET A 155 3.72 14.35 7.87
N GLY A 156 2.53 13.98 8.34
CA GLY A 156 1.32 14.77 8.18
C GLY A 156 0.19 14.04 7.48
N LEU A 157 -0.91 14.78 7.33
CA LEU A 157 -2.02 14.42 6.46
C LEU A 157 -1.69 14.86 5.04
N LEU A 158 -2.13 14.09 4.05
CA LEU A 158 -2.04 14.49 2.65
C LEU A 158 -3.25 15.36 2.28
N GLU A 159 -3.19 16.64 2.63
CA GLU A 159 -4.29 17.59 2.41
C GLU A 159 -4.77 17.64 0.95
N GLY A 160 -6.08 17.45 0.77
CA GLY A 160 -6.76 17.38 -0.52
C GLY A 160 -6.63 16.03 -1.22
N LEU A 161 -6.17 14.99 -0.51
CA LEU A 161 -6.26 13.59 -0.92
C LEU A 161 -7.22 12.86 0.02
N GLU A 162 -8.50 13.21 -0.05
CA GLU A 162 -9.54 12.46 0.64
C GLU A 162 -9.66 11.06 0.00
N GLY A 163 -9.56 10.01 0.81
CA GLY A 163 -9.60 8.64 0.31
C GLY A 163 -8.90 7.62 1.21
N TYR A 164 -8.72 6.44 0.63
CA TYR A 164 -8.26 5.20 1.26
C TYR A 164 -7.22 4.50 0.39
N ASP A 165 -6.70 3.39 0.89
CA ASP A 165 -5.82 2.46 0.18
C ASP A 165 -4.70 3.10 -0.65
N PRO A 166 -3.77 3.82 0.01
CA PRO A 166 -2.63 4.40 -0.68
C PRO A 166 -1.74 3.31 -1.29
N ASN A 167 -1.15 3.59 -2.44
CA ASN A 167 -0.06 2.81 -3.01
C ASN A 167 0.97 3.72 -3.68
N LEU A 168 2.19 3.73 -3.15
CA LEU A 168 3.28 4.53 -3.70
C LEU A 168 3.93 3.79 -4.88
N MET A 169 3.89 4.41 -6.06
CA MET A 169 4.43 3.86 -7.30
C MET A 169 5.68 4.62 -7.74
N PHE A 170 6.81 3.91 -7.80
CA PHE A 170 8.03 4.39 -8.43
C PHE A 170 7.99 4.12 -9.93
N HIS A 171 7.96 5.17 -10.74
CA HIS A 171 7.89 5.08 -12.20
C HIS A 171 9.05 5.88 -12.84
N PRO A 172 9.59 5.49 -14.02
CA PRO A 172 10.64 6.26 -14.68
C PRO A 172 10.31 7.73 -14.97
N ALA A 173 9.01 8.06 -15.04
CA ALA A 173 8.52 9.43 -15.23
C ALA A 173 8.33 10.22 -13.91
N GLY A 174 8.59 9.61 -12.76
CA GLY A 174 8.50 10.23 -11.44
C GLY A 174 7.85 9.35 -10.37
N LEU A 175 7.69 9.92 -9.18
CA LEU A 175 7.00 9.30 -8.06
C LEU A 175 5.50 9.62 -8.10
N TYR A 176 4.66 8.61 -7.91
CA TYR A 176 3.21 8.75 -7.91
C TYR A 176 2.61 8.07 -6.70
N LEU A 177 1.51 8.61 -6.19
CA LEU A 177 0.65 7.95 -5.21
C LEU A 177 -0.66 7.61 -5.90
N LEU A 178 -1.00 6.33 -5.92
CA LEU A 178 -2.32 5.85 -6.26
C LEU A 178 -3.13 5.73 -4.97
N TYR A 179 -4.44 5.92 -5.07
CA TYR A 179 -5.34 5.75 -3.93
C TYR A 179 -6.78 5.57 -4.42
N SER A 180 -7.64 5.03 -3.55
CA SER A 180 -9.08 4.94 -3.79
C SER A 180 -9.80 6.11 -3.13
N ASN A 181 -10.88 6.60 -3.72
CA ASN A 181 -11.79 7.53 -3.07
C ASN A 181 -13.22 7.13 -3.42
N PHE A 182 -13.89 6.48 -2.48
CA PHE A 182 -15.21 5.86 -2.67
C PHE A 182 -15.25 4.86 -3.84
N ASP A 183 -15.70 5.30 -5.01
CA ASP A 183 -15.89 4.51 -6.22
C ASP A 183 -14.88 4.89 -7.33
N GLU A 184 -13.79 5.56 -6.99
CA GLU A 184 -12.79 6.00 -7.96
C GLU A 184 -11.37 5.56 -7.58
N LEU A 185 -10.57 5.17 -8.59
CA LEU A 185 -9.12 5.12 -8.45
C LEU A 185 -8.52 6.43 -8.92
N ASN A 186 -7.62 6.98 -8.12
CA ASN A 186 -6.97 8.25 -8.35
C ASN A 186 -5.45 8.07 -8.40
N ILE A 187 -4.79 8.96 -9.13
CA ILE A 187 -3.34 9.10 -9.14
C ILE A 187 -2.95 10.57 -8.90
N VAL A 188 -1.89 10.79 -8.14
CA VAL A 188 -1.29 12.11 -7.95
C VAL A 188 0.23 11.99 -8.02
N ARG A 189 0.90 12.98 -8.61
CA ARG A 189 2.36 13.03 -8.63
C ARG A 189 2.87 13.52 -7.29
N MET A 190 3.87 12.83 -6.75
CA MET A 190 4.54 13.16 -5.49
C MET A 190 5.94 13.72 -5.75
N SER A 191 6.49 14.42 -4.77
CA SER A 191 7.87 14.89 -4.77
C SER A 191 8.83 13.71 -4.54
N GLU A 192 9.84 13.56 -5.39
CA GLU A 192 10.85 12.50 -5.28
C GLU A 192 11.73 12.67 -4.04
N ASN A 193 11.98 13.90 -3.60
CA ASN A 193 12.81 14.20 -2.42
C ASN A 193 12.01 14.19 -1.11
N GLN A 194 10.69 14.43 -1.20
CA GLN A 194 9.79 14.48 -0.04
C GLN A 194 8.50 13.76 -0.42
N PRO A 195 8.49 12.41 -0.43
CA PRO A 195 7.36 11.60 -0.94
C PRO A 195 5.99 11.89 -0.34
N TRP A 196 5.92 12.61 0.79
CA TRP A 196 4.68 13.06 1.42
C TRP A 196 4.14 14.40 0.88
N LEU A 197 4.82 15.03 -0.08
CA LEU A 197 4.37 16.26 -0.71
C LEU A 197 3.88 16.00 -2.13
N ARG A 198 2.62 16.34 -2.40
CA ARG A 198 2.07 16.32 -3.76
C ARG A 198 2.61 17.48 -4.59
N VAL A 199 2.85 17.21 -5.87
CA VAL A 199 3.31 18.21 -6.85
C VAL A 199 2.33 18.40 -8.02
N SER A 200 1.23 17.64 -8.03
CA SER A 200 0.12 17.83 -8.97
C SER A 200 -1.23 17.81 -8.24
N GLN A 201 -2.30 18.10 -9.00
CA GLN A 201 -3.65 17.73 -8.57
C GLN A 201 -3.87 16.23 -8.81
N PRO A 202 -4.77 15.59 -8.06
CA PRO A 202 -5.22 14.24 -8.35
C PRO A 202 -5.89 14.14 -9.72
N THR A 203 -5.86 12.95 -10.29
CA THR A 203 -6.57 12.60 -11.52
C THR A 203 -7.21 11.23 -11.35
N THR A 204 -8.52 11.15 -11.58
CA THR A 204 -9.23 9.88 -11.65
C THR A 204 -8.74 9.07 -12.85
N ILE A 205 -8.31 7.83 -12.61
CA ILE A 205 -7.78 6.92 -13.63
C ILE A 205 -8.72 5.78 -13.97
N ALA A 206 -9.63 5.44 -13.07
CA ALA A 206 -10.66 4.44 -13.28
C ALA A 206 -11.88 4.74 -12.41
N VAL A 207 -13.02 4.25 -12.90
CA VAL A 207 -14.33 4.17 -12.22
C VAL A 207 -14.97 2.83 -12.60
N PRO A 208 -15.84 2.24 -11.76
CA PRO A 208 -16.50 0.98 -12.06
C PRO A 208 -17.30 1.11 -13.35
N ASN A 209 -16.99 0.27 -14.33
CA ASN A 209 -17.62 0.31 -15.65
C ASN A 209 -17.87 -1.08 -16.24
N GLU A 210 -17.28 -2.14 -15.69
CA GLU A 210 -17.49 -3.50 -16.14
C GLU A 210 -18.66 -4.17 -15.42
N PRO A 211 -19.44 -5.05 -16.08
CA PRO A 211 -20.60 -5.69 -15.47
C PRO A 211 -20.30 -6.47 -14.17
N TRP A 212 -19.06 -6.93 -13.98
CA TRP A 212 -18.64 -7.64 -12.76
C TRP A 212 -18.32 -6.70 -11.60
N GLU A 213 -17.96 -5.44 -11.87
CA GLU A 213 -17.68 -4.40 -10.86
C GLU A 213 -18.96 -3.80 -10.28
N LEU A 214 -20.08 -3.96 -11.00
CA LEU A 214 -21.39 -3.37 -10.67
C LEU A 214 -22.29 -4.33 -9.89
N GLN A 215 -21.80 -5.50 -9.48
CA GLN A 215 -22.63 -6.55 -8.88
C GLN A 215 -23.06 -6.23 -7.44
N ALA A 216 -22.17 -5.59 -6.67
CA ALA A 216 -22.42 -5.27 -5.27
C ALA A 216 -21.66 -4.01 -4.86
N GLY A 217 -22.26 -2.85 -5.14
CA GLY A 217 -21.82 -1.55 -4.62
C GLY A 217 -21.17 -0.61 -5.63
N ALA A 218 -20.91 -1.04 -6.87
CA ALA A 218 -20.23 -0.24 -7.90
C ALA A 218 -19.03 0.50 -7.31
N LEU A 219 -18.07 -0.26 -6.81
CA LEU A 219 -16.92 0.23 -6.07
C LEU A 219 -15.65 -0.34 -6.69
N ILE A 220 -14.61 0.47 -6.78
CA ILE A 220 -13.24 0.02 -7.04
C ILE A 220 -12.31 0.67 -6.01
N GLU A 221 -11.39 -0.12 -5.46
CA GLU A 221 -10.55 0.29 -4.33
C GLU A 221 -9.19 -0.43 -4.36
N ALA A 222 -8.36 -0.20 -3.35
CA ALA A 222 -7.10 -0.91 -3.15
C ALA A 222 -6.20 -1.01 -4.40
N PRO A 223 -5.84 0.12 -5.04
CA PRO A 223 -4.90 0.07 -6.15
C PRO A 223 -3.55 -0.46 -5.66
N ALA A 224 -2.96 -1.39 -6.41
CA ALA A 224 -1.56 -1.76 -6.26
C ALA A 224 -0.89 -1.75 -7.63
N ALA A 225 0.22 -1.04 -7.75
CA ALA A 225 0.91 -0.88 -9.01
C ALA A 225 2.24 -1.63 -9.06
N ILE A 226 2.53 -2.22 -10.22
CA ILE A 226 3.86 -2.70 -10.60
C ILE A 226 4.25 -2.08 -11.94
N VAL A 227 5.47 -1.54 -12.03
CA VAL A 227 5.98 -0.98 -13.28
C VAL A 227 6.89 -2.01 -13.94
N ILE A 228 6.61 -2.40 -15.18
CA ILE A 228 7.42 -3.38 -15.93
C ILE A 228 7.73 -2.77 -17.29
N GLY A 229 9.01 -2.65 -17.64
CA GLY A 229 9.42 -2.04 -18.92
C GLY A 229 8.96 -0.59 -19.10
N GLY A 230 8.79 0.16 -18.00
CA GLY A 230 8.28 1.53 -18.01
C GLY A 230 6.76 1.65 -18.25
N VAL A 231 6.02 0.55 -18.15
CA VAL A 231 4.55 0.51 -18.20
C VAL A 231 4.02 0.27 -16.81
N ALA A 232 3.08 1.11 -16.36
CA ALA A 232 2.41 0.92 -15.08
C ALA A 232 1.29 -0.10 -15.25
N ASN A 233 1.31 -1.16 -14.44
CA ASN A 233 0.26 -2.17 -14.36
C ASN A 233 -0.38 -2.04 -12.98
N VAL A 234 -1.64 -1.61 -12.94
CA VAL A 234 -2.40 -1.36 -11.73
C VAL A 234 -3.42 -2.48 -11.57
N ILE A 235 -3.33 -3.24 -10.48
CA ILE A 235 -4.40 -4.09 -10.01
C ILE A 235 -5.26 -3.32 -9.00
N TYR A 236 -6.52 -3.69 -8.87
CA TYR A 236 -7.44 -3.07 -7.93
C TYR A 236 -8.51 -4.07 -7.53
N SER A 237 -9.18 -3.82 -6.40
CA SER A 237 -10.32 -4.60 -5.95
C SER A 237 -11.64 -3.95 -6.35
N SER A 238 -12.71 -4.74 -6.50
CA SER A 238 -14.05 -4.23 -6.79
C SER A 238 -15.13 -5.03 -6.06
N ASN A 239 -16.30 -4.40 -5.90
CA ASN A 239 -17.42 -4.78 -5.04
C ASN A 239 -17.12 -4.63 -3.54
N VAL A 240 -18.14 -4.77 -2.70
CA VAL A 240 -17.97 -4.70 -1.24
C VAL A 240 -17.16 -5.90 -0.72
N TYR A 241 -16.10 -5.65 0.06
CA TYR A 241 -15.17 -6.65 0.63
C TYR A 241 -15.83 -7.84 1.33
N ALA A 242 -17.02 -7.64 1.91
CA ALA A 242 -17.76 -8.68 2.63
C ALA A 242 -18.61 -9.59 1.72
N GLN A 243 -18.61 -9.36 0.40
CA GLN A 243 -19.44 -10.09 -0.57
C GLN A 243 -18.63 -11.13 -1.35
N PRO A 244 -19.23 -12.27 -1.75
CA PRO A 244 -18.57 -13.25 -2.60
C PRO A 244 -18.12 -12.72 -3.98
N SER A 245 -18.68 -11.58 -4.41
CA SER A 245 -18.31 -10.90 -5.64
C SER A 245 -17.06 -10.02 -5.51
N TYR A 246 -16.45 -9.92 -4.31
CA TYR A 246 -15.18 -9.22 -4.14
C TYR A 246 -14.09 -9.87 -4.98
N ALA A 247 -13.56 -9.12 -5.94
CA ALA A 247 -12.64 -9.64 -6.95
C ALA A 247 -11.71 -8.53 -7.44
N SER A 248 -10.61 -8.93 -8.09
CA SER A 248 -9.62 -7.99 -8.60
C SER A 248 -9.70 -7.80 -10.11
N GLY A 249 -9.56 -6.54 -10.54
CA GLY A 249 -9.37 -6.13 -11.92
C GLY A 249 -7.92 -5.70 -12.17
N ALA A 250 -7.60 -5.43 -13.44
CA ALA A 250 -6.29 -4.90 -13.82
C ALA A 250 -6.39 -3.93 -14.99
N ALA A 251 -5.54 -2.91 -14.98
CA ALA A 251 -5.37 -1.92 -16.02
C ALA A 251 -3.88 -1.63 -16.26
N SER A 252 -3.51 -1.40 -17.51
CA SER A 252 -2.14 -1.02 -17.88
C SER A 252 -2.12 0.31 -18.64
N ALA A 253 -1.06 1.10 -18.44
CA ALA A 253 -0.81 2.38 -19.11
C ALA A 253 0.67 2.60 -19.43
#